data_AF-X1JDA5-F1
#
_entry.id   AF-X1JDA5-F1
#
_cell.length_a   1.000
_cell.length_b   1.000
_cell.length_c   1.000
_cell.angle_alpha   90.00
_cell.angle_beta   90.00
_cell.angle_gamma   90.00
#
_symmetry.space_group_name_H-M   'P 1'
#
loop_
_entity.id
_entity.type
_entity.pdbx_description
1 polymer ?
#
loop_
_entity_poly.entity_id
_entity_poly.type
_entity_poly.pdbx_seq_one_letter_code
_entity_poly.pdbx_strand_id
1 'polypeptide(L)'
;IVIEDFGAYAIKSKNPVSIAGRCTVFAESDMIHKQNAGYTKEDIIAGLCDSLVRNYMNNVGKGKDLEEPIVFQGGVSYNEGIIEAFERHLGCKVIVPDYNVLMGALGMAILVRDFYLEHEHQTVFRGLEVSEIEFTTSAFNCGDCPNNCEIVQVKMPQEGNKIIARWGSRCGKWDQVD
;
A
#
# COMPACT_ATOMS: atom_id res chain seq x y z
N ILE A 1 3.83 1.58 22.45
CA ILE A 1 3.18 2.76 21.83
C ILE A 1 2.39 2.19 20.69
N VAL A 2 1.09 2.42 20.63
CA VAL A 2 0.29 1.98 19.48
C VAL A 2 0.67 2.84 18.27
N ILE A 3 0.50 2.32 17.06
CA ILE A 3 1.07 2.95 15.86
C ILE A 3 0.47 4.34 15.59
N GLU A 4 -0.79 4.52 15.98
CA GLU A 4 -1.57 5.74 15.84
C GLU A 4 -0.96 6.89 16.66
N ASP A 5 -0.41 6.60 17.84
CA ASP A 5 0.19 7.61 18.72
C ASP A 5 1.63 7.95 18.32
N PHE A 6 2.25 7.15 17.45
CA PHE A 6 3.70 7.24 17.18
C PHE A 6 4.10 8.60 16.61
N GLY A 7 3.28 9.17 15.71
CA GLY A 7 3.51 10.50 15.15
C GLY A 7 3.47 11.60 16.22
N ALA A 8 2.51 11.52 17.15
CA ALA A 8 2.35 12.50 18.22
C ALA A 8 3.52 12.50 19.23
N TYR A 9 4.24 11.38 19.37
CA TYR A 9 5.49 11.34 20.15
C TYR A 9 6.65 12.04 19.42
N ALA A 10 6.74 11.90 18.09
CA ALA A 10 7.79 12.54 17.30
C ALA A 10 7.78 14.07 17.46
N ILE A 11 6.61 14.68 17.37
CA ILE A 11 6.43 16.15 17.40
C ILE A 11 6.80 16.73 18.77
N LYS A 12 6.77 15.93 19.84
CA LYS A 12 7.15 16.36 21.20
C LYS A 12 8.66 16.42 21.41
N SER A 13 9.45 15.89 20.46
CA SER A 13 10.90 15.89 20.55
C SER A 13 11.44 17.31 20.61
N LYS A 14 12.49 17.50 21.43
CA LYS A 14 13.23 18.76 21.51
C LYS A 14 14.62 18.63 20.91
N ASN A 15 15.15 17.41 20.84
CA ASN A 15 16.49 17.13 20.34
C ASN A 15 16.53 15.75 19.66
N PRO A 16 15.97 15.63 18.43
CA PRO A 16 15.91 14.36 17.71
C PRO A 16 17.29 13.72 17.59
N VAL A 17 17.41 12.44 17.93
CA VAL A 17 18.69 11.72 17.82
C VAL A 17 18.84 11.12 16.42
N SER A 18 20.03 11.17 15.83
CA SER A 18 20.25 10.51 14.55
C SER A 18 20.10 9.00 14.67
N ILE A 19 19.19 8.41 13.89
CA ILE A 19 18.99 6.97 13.73
C ILE A 19 19.56 6.48 12.39
N ALA A 20 20.21 5.32 12.40
CA ALA A 20 20.69 4.62 11.22
C ALA A 20 19.55 3.89 10.47
N GLY A 21 18.71 4.62 9.73
CA GLY A 21 17.55 4.05 9.02
C GLY A 21 17.75 3.75 7.54
N ARG A 22 18.84 3.07 7.16
CA ARG A 22 18.96 2.47 5.81
C ARG A 22 18.23 1.13 5.69
N CYS A 23 18.21 0.35 6.77
CA CYS A 23 17.57 -0.96 6.87
C CYS A 23 16.84 -1.03 8.21
N THR A 24 15.68 -1.67 8.24
CA THR A 24 14.82 -1.77 9.43
C THR A 24 15.53 -2.45 10.60
N VAL A 25 16.29 -3.53 10.34
CA VAL A 25 17.02 -4.27 11.38
C VAL A 25 18.10 -3.41 12.06
N PHE A 26 18.81 -2.58 11.28
CA PHE A 26 19.81 -1.67 11.85
C PHE A 26 19.18 -0.47 12.53
N ALA A 27 18.05 0.03 12.03
CA ALA A 27 17.30 1.09 12.68
C ALA A 27 16.83 0.66 14.08
N GLU A 28 16.27 -0.55 14.18
CA GLU A 28 15.84 -1.14 15.45
C GLU A 28 17.00 -1.28 16.44
N SER A 29 18.12 -1.86 15.97
CA SER A 29 19.31 -2.04 16.81
C SER A 29 19.86 -0.71 17.35
N ASP A 30 19.89 0.33 16.50
CA ASP A 30 20.35 1.66 16.89
C ASP A 30 19.37 2.33 17.86
N MET A 31 18.05 2.22 17.63
CA MET A 31 17.03 2.71 18.56
C MET A 31 17.17 2.10 19.95
N ILE A 32 17.39 0.77 20.04
CA ILE A 32 17.65 0.08 21.32
C ILE A 32 18.91 0.64 21.99
N HIS A 33 19.98 0.87 21.21
CA HIS A 33 21.20 1.45 21.74
C HIS A 33 20.99 2.87 22.28
N LYS A 34 20.25 3.74 21.56
CA LYS A 34 19.89 5.08 22.02
C LYS A 34 19.02 5.04 23.28
N GLN A 35 18.09 4.10 23.35
CA GLN A 35 17.27 3.91 24.54
C GLN A 35 18.13 3.55 25.76
N ASN A 36 19.08 2.61 25.60
CA ASN A 36 20.02 2.22 26.66
C ASN A 36 20.96 3.37 27.08
N ALA A 37 21.28 4.28 26.16
CA ALA A 37 22.05 5.49 26.44
C ALA A 37 21.23 6.60 27.12
N GLY A 38 19.94 6.38 27.38
CA GLY A 38 19.08 7.31 28.14
C GLY A 38 18.38 8.39 27.30
N TYR A 39 18.36 8.25 25.97
CA TYR A 39 17.59 9.17 25.12
C TYR A 39 16.09 9.00 25.36
N THR A 40 15.34 10.10 25.25
CA THR A 40 13.89 10.09 25.41
C THR A 40 13.23 9.34 24.25
N LYS A 41 12.01 8.85 24.45
CA LYS A 41 11.28 8.14 23.38
C LYS A 41 10.95 9.09 22.25
N GLU A 42 10.56 10.31 22.59
CA GLU A 42 10.24 11.40 21.68
C GLU A 42 11.41 11.67 20.73
N ASP A 43 12.63 11.82 21.27
CA ASP A 43 13.83 12.10 20.48
C ASP A 43 14.24 10.92 19.58
N ILE A 44 14.10 9.68 20.07
CA ILE A 44 14.37 8.47 19.27
C ILE A 44 13.36 8.34 18.13
N ILE A 45 12.08 8.59 18.41
CA ILE A 45 10.99 8.48 17.43
C ILE A 45 11.11 9.56 16.35
N ALA A 46 11.37 10.82 16.74
CA ALA A 46 11.63 11.89 15.79
C ALA A 46 12.85 11.59 14.91
N GLY A 47 13.91 11.05 15.52
CA GLY A 47 15.10 10.57 14.83
C GLY A 47 14.84 9.48 13.79
N LEU A 48 13.93 8.56 14.10
CA LEU A 48 13.47 7.54 13.16
C LEU A 48 12.70 8.17 12.00
N CYS A 49 11.77 9.08 12.26
CA CYS A 49 11.02 9.80 11.22
C CYS A 49 11.96 10.54 10.26
N ASP A 50 12.93 11.30 10.78
CA ASP A 50 13.95 11.97 9.98
C ASP A 50 14.78 10.98 9.16
N SER A 51 15.11 9.83 9.75
CA SER A 51 15.87 8.82 9.01
C SER A 51 15.09 8.19 7.86
N LEU A 52 13.78 8.00 8.01
CA LEU A 52 12.91 7.46 6.96
C LEU A 52 12.77 8.46 5.81
N VAL A 53 12.51 9.73 6.14
CA VAL A 53 12.43 10.80 5.14
C VAL A 53 13.77 10.99 4.42
N ARG A 54 14.88 11.04 5.16
CA ARG A 54 16.23 11.11 4.58
C ARG A 54 16.53 9.91 3.67
N ASN A 55 16.09 8.71 4.04
CA ASN A 55 16.23 7.54 3.17
C ASN A 55 15.44 7.71 1.87
N TYR A 56 14.19 8.13 1.97
CA TYR A 56 13.32 8.37 0.83
C TYR A 56 13.92 9.39 -0.14
N MET A 57 14.39 10.53 0.39
CA MET A 57 15.01 11.59 -0.41
C MET A 57 16.28 11.10 -1.12
N ASN A 58 17.09 10.27 -0.48
CA ASN A 58 18.34 9.77 -1.05
C ASN A 58 18.16 8.64 -2.08
N ASN A 59 17.07 7.88 -2.01
CA ASN A 59 16.86 6.70 -2.87
C ASN A 59 15.79 6.93 -3.94
N VAL A 60 14.68 7.60 -3.59
CA VAL A 60 13.51 7.79 -4.46
C VAL A 60 13.44 9.22 -4.98
N GLY A 61 13.70 10.20 -4.11
CA GLY A 61 13.72 11.62 -4.47
C GLY A 61 15.00 12.08 -5.19
N LYS A 62 16.05 11.24 -5.21
CA LYS A 62 17.37 11.63 -5.71
C LYS A 62 17.32 12.00 -7.20
N GLY A 63 17.79 13.20 -7.50
CA GLY A 63 17.84 13.73 -8.87
C GLY A 63 16.48 14.18 -9.40
N LYS A 64 15.45 14.28 -8.55
CA LYS A 64 14.17 14.88 -8.90
C LYS A 64 14.10 16.30 -8.35
N ASP A 65 13.68 17.23 -9.20
CA ASP A 65 13.31 18.57 -8.76
C ASP A 65 11.90 18.50 -8.17
N LEU A 66 11.80 18.75 -6.87
CA LEU A 66 10.52 18.79 -6.14
C LEU A 66 10.14 20.26 -5.96
N GLU A 67 9.10 20.68 -6.66
CA GLU A 67 8.57 22.05 -6.58
C GLU A 67 7.21 22.06 -5.84
N GLU A 68 6.92 23.19 -5.19
CA GLU A 68 5.63 23.38 -4.52
C GLU A 68 4.47 23.53 -5.53
N PRO A 69 3.26 23.05 -5.21
CA PRO A 69 2.86 22.43 -3.95
C PRO A 69 3.25 20.94 -3.86
N ILE A 70 3.70 20.51 -2.68
CA ILE A 70 4.02 19.10 -2.41
C ILE A 70 2.85 18.42 -1.71
N VAL A 71 2.36 17.33 -2.30
CA VAL A 71 1.25 16.53 -1.75
C VAL A 71 1.79 15.20 -1.23
N PHE A 72 1.43 14.84 0.01
CA PHE A 72 1.77 13.56 0.63
C PHE A 72 0.50 12.73 0.88
N GLN A 73 0.51 11.50 0.36
CA GLN A 73 -0.64 10.61 0.35
C GLN A 73 -0.24 9.17 0.73
N GLY A 74 -1.24 8.31 0.99
CA GLY A 74 -1.06 6.94 1.46
C GLY A 74 -0.99 6.83 2.99
N GLY A 75 -1.00 5.61 3.53
CA GLY A 75 -1.21 5.38 4.97
C GLY A 75 -0.17 6.01 5.89
N VAL A 76 1.06 6.22 5.42
CA VAL A 76 2.12 6.88 6.21
C VAL A 76 1.81 8.37 6.41
N SER A 77 0.98 8.99 5.57
CA SER A 77 0.56 10.39 5.71
C SER A 77 -0.36 10.64 6.90
N TYR A 78 -0.82 9.60 7.63
CA TYR A 78 -1.42 9.77 8.95
C TYR A 78 -0.40 10.06 10.06
N ASN A 79 0.88 9.76 9.84
CA ASN A 79 1.91 9.95 10.83
C ASN A 79 2.44 11.39 10.77
N GLU A 80 1.96 12.24 11.69
CA GLU A 80 2.34 13.65 11.75
C GLU A 80 3.85 13.88 11.91
N GLY A 81 4.56 12.96 12.58
CA GLY A 81 6.03 13.02 12.71
C GLY A 81 6.76 12.86 11.38
N ILE A 82 6.22 12.04 10.46
CA ILE A 82 6.75 11.91 9.10
C ILE A 82 6.42 13.16 8.27
N ILE A 83 5.23 13.74 8.43
CA ILE A 83 4.87 15.00 7.78
C ILE A 83 5.87 16.09 8.19
N GLU A 84 6.08 16.30 9.49
CA GLU A 84 7.01 17.30 10.00
C GLU A 84 8.45 17.05 9.53
N ALA A 85 8.89 15.79 9.50
CA ALA A 85 10.21 15.43 8.97
C ALA A 85 10.33 15.78 7.48
N PHE A 86 9.30 15.52 6.66
CA PHE A 86 9.28 15.96 5.25
C PHE A 86 9.34 17.48 5.14
N GLU A 87 8.52 18.21 5.89
CA GLU A 87 8.51 19.68 5.87
C GLU A 87 9.88 20.26 6.24
N ARG A 88 10.55 19.71 7.25
CA ARG A 88 11.94 20.10 7.61
C ARG A 88 12.93 19.82 6.49
N HIS A 89 12.83 18.65 5.86
CA HIS A 89 13.76 18.23 4.80
C HIS A 89 13.55 18.98 3.47
N LEU A 90 12.31 19.37 3.16
CA LEU A 90 11.93 20.06 1.93
C LEU A 90 11.98 21.58 2.09
N GLY A 91 11.87 22.09 3.32
CA GLY A 91 11.84 23.53 3.61
C GLY A 91 10.51 24.20 3.27
N CYS A 92 9.48 23.42 2.96
CA CYS A 92 8.14 23.90 2.60
C CYS A 92 7.05 23.08 3.30
N LYS A 93 5.80 23.57 3.22
CA LYS A 93 4.65 22.84 3.75
C LYS A 93 4.27 21.67 2.86
N VAL A 94 3.83 20.58 3.49
CA VAL A 94 3.34 19.39 2.80
C VAL A 94 1.83 19.31 2.97
N ILE A 95 1.13 19.15 1.85
CA ILE A 95 -0.33 19.05 1.83
C ILE A 95 -0.71 17.58 2.02
N VAL A 96 -1.45 17.27 3.08
CA VAL A 96 -2.08 15.96 3.28
C VAL A 96 -3.58 16.10 3.03
N PRO A 97 -4.14 15.46 1.98
CA PRO A 97 -5.57 15.53 1.72
C PRO A 97 -6.39 14.75 2.76
N ASP A 98 -7.65 15.18 3.01
CA ASP A 98 -8.54 14.54 3.99
C ASP A 98 -8.74 13.03 3.77
N TYR A 99 -8.80 12.60 2.51
CA TYR A 99 -8.96 11.21 2.10
C TYR A 99 -7.66 10.63 1.50
N ASN A 100 -6.52 10.93 2.13
CA ASN A 100 -5.17 10.60 1.64
C ASN A 100 -4.94 9.15 1.17
N VAL A 101 -5.60 8.15 1.77
CA VAL A 101 -5.49 6.73 1.37
C VAL A 101 -6.40 6.34 0.21
N LEU A 102 -7.44 7.13 -0.07
CA LEU A 102 -8.42 6.86 -1.11
C LEU A 102 -8.09 7.56 -2.44
N MET A 103 -7.07 8.43 -2.46
CA MET A 103 -6.75 9.25 -3.63
C MET A 103 -6.44 8.44 -4.88
N GLY A 104 -5.79 7.28 -4.76
CA GLY A 104 -5.58 6.37 -5.88
C GLY A 104 -6.89 5.83 -6.46
N ALA A 105 -7.83 5.42 -5.60
CA ALA A 105 -9.15 4.93 -6.03
C ALA A 105 -9.99 6.04 -6.67
N LEU A 106 -9.94 7.25 -6.11
CA LEU A 106 -10.60 8.43 -6.69
C LEU A 106 -10.04 8.76 -8.08
N GLY A 107 -8.72 8.72 -8.24
CA GLY A 107 -8.07 8.91 -9.55
C GLY A 107 -8.56 7.91 -10.58
N MET A 108 -8.66 6.62 -10.21
CA MET A 108 -9.22 5.59 -11.10
C MET A 108 -10.68 5.85 -11.47
N ALA A 109 -11.51 6.26 -10.51
CA ALA A 109 -12.92 6.58 -10.77
C ALA A 109 -13.05 7.74 -11.77
N ILE A 110 -12.21 8.77 -11.66
CA ILE A 110 -12.17 9.90 -12.60
C ILE A 110 -11.75 9.41 -13.99
N LEU A 111 -10.66 8.65 -14.10
CA LEU A 111 -10.18 8.12 -15.37
C LEU A 111 -11.23 7.26 -16.09
N VAL A 112 -11.92 6.38 -15.36
CA VAL A 112 -12.98 5.53 -15.91
C VAL A 112 -14.18 6.36 -16.37
N ARG A 113 -14.60 7.35 -15.58
CA ARG A 113 -15.68 8.28 -15.96
C ARG A 113 -15.32 9.04 -17.24
N ASP A 114 -14.13 9.61 -17.29
CA ASP A 114 -13.69 10.43 -18.43
C ASP A 114 -13.59 9.58 -19.70
N PHE A 115 -13.04 8.37 -19.58
CA PHE A 115 -13.02 7.39 -20.68
C PHE A 115 -14.43 7.05 -21.19
N TYR A 116 -15.41 6.85 -20.28
CA TYR A 116 -16.81 6.59 -20.64
C TYR A 116 -17.49 7.79 -21.31
N LEU A 117 -17.21 9.01 -20.87
CA LEU A 117 -17.77 10.22 -21.48
C LEU A 117 -17.22 10.48 -22.89
N GLU A 118 -15.98 10.06 -23.16
CA GLU A 118 -15.35 10.17 -24.49
C GLU A 118 -15.70 9.00 -25.42
N HIS A 119 -15.99 7.83 -24.87
CA HIS A 119 -16.29 6.60 -25.62
C HIS A 119 -17.61 6.02 -25.10
N GLU A 120 -18.69 6.18 -25.87
CA GLU A 120 -19.95 5.48 -25.57
C GLU A 120 -19.72 3.96 -25.62
N HIS A 121 -19.59 3.36 -24.45
CA HIS A 121 -19.44 1.91 -24.30
C HIS A 121 -20.30 1.43 -23.15
N GLN A 122 -20.90 0.25 -23.29
CA GLN A 122 -21.62 -0.36 -22.19
C GLN A 122 -20.61 -0.87 -21.16
N THR A 123 -20.74 -0.44 -19.92
CA THR A 123 -19.89 -0.90 -18.81
C THR A 123 -20.16 -2.38 -18.50
N VAL A 124 -19.10 -3.12 -18.19
CA VAL A 124 -19.14 -4.51 -17.69
C VAL A 124 -19.10 -4.59 -16.16
N PHE A 125 -19.19 -3.44 -15.48
CA PHE A 125 -19.24 -3.38 -14.02
C PHE A 125 -20.47 -4.12 -13.51
N ARG A 126 -20.24 -5.16 -12.72
CA ARG A 126 -21.30 -6.05 -12.20
C ARG A 126 -22.04 -5.49 -10.99
N GLY A 127 -21.75 -4.25 -10.58
CA GLY A 127 -22.31 -3.66 -9.37
C GLY A 127 -21.45 -3.91 -8.12
N LEU A 128 -21.78 -3.21 -7.04
CA LEU A 128 -21.11 -3.35 -5.73
C LEU A 128 -21.53 -4.62 -4.99
N GLU A 129 -22.70 -5.16 -5.33
CA GLU A 129 -23.25 -6.42 -4.78
C GLU A 129 -22.40 -7.64 -5.19
N VAL A 130 -21.37 -7.48 -6.02
CA VAL A 130 -20.44 -8.55 -6.39
C VAL A 130 -19.78 -9.21 -5.17
N SER A 131 -19.59 -8.47 -4.07
CA SER A 131 -19.05 -9.01 -2.82
C SER A 131 -20.01 -9.94 -2.08
N GLU A 132 -21.31 -9.87 -2.41
CA GLU A 132 -22.37 -10.69 -1.83
C GLU A 132 -22.66 -11.95 -2.68
N ILE A 133 -22.03 -12.06 -3.85
CA ILE A 133 -22.19 -13.24 -4.70
C ILE A 133 -21.57 -14.45 -3.99
N GLU A 134 -22.35 -15.51 -3.89
CA GLU A 134 -21.87 -16.77 -3.36
C GLU A 134 -21.06 -17.52 -4.43
N PHE A 135 -19.92 -18.05 -4.00
CA PHE A 135 -19.06 -18.88 -4.83
C PHE A 135 -18.86 -20.22 -4.16
N THR A 136 -18.84 -21.28 -4.96
CA THR A 136 -18.45 -22.62 -4.50
C THR A 136 -17.18 -23.05 -5.23
N THR A 137 -16.24 -23.60 -4.48
CA THR A 137 -14.97 -24.06 -5.01
C THR A 137 -14.94 -25.58 -4.99
N SER A 138 -14.46 -26.18 -6.08
CA SER A 138 -14.19 -27.62 -6.17
C SER A 138 -12.86 -27.86 -6.85
N ALA A 139 -12.25 -29.02 -6.61
CA ALA A 139 -10.99 -29.40 -7.24
C ALA A 139 -11.09 -30.79 -7.88
N PHE A 140 -10.35 -31.02 -8.96
CA PHE A 140 -10.21 -32.32 -9.60
C PHE A 140 -8.82 -32.48 -10.20
N ASN A 141 -8.37 -33.72 -10.39
CA ASN A 141 -7.10 -34.00 -11.05
C ASN A 141 -7.30 -34.14 -12.57
N CYS A 142 -6.49 -33.43 -13.35
CA CYS A 142 -6.60 -33.30 -14.79
C CYS A 142 -6.46 -34.64 -15.55
N GLY A 143 -5.48 -35.47 -15.22
CA GLY A 143 -5.27 -36.79 -15.82
C GLY A 143 -4.76 -36.84 -17.28
N ASP A 144 -4.73 -35.74 -18.01
CA ASP A 144 -4.38 -35.75 -19.45
C ASP A 144 -2.90 -35.99 -19.77
N CYS A 145 -1.99 -35.74 -18.82
CA CYS A 145 -0.55 -35.93 -18.99
C CYS A 145 0.11 -36.25 -17.64
N PRO A 146 1.41 -36.65 -17.63
CA PRO A 146 2.11 -37.03 -16.41
C PRO A 146 2.15 -35.95 -15.31
N ASN A 147 1.92 -34.68 -15.64
CA ASN A 147 1.86 -33.61 -14.63
C ASN A 147 0.66 -33.75 -13.68
N ASN A 148 -0.41 -34.42 -14.11
CA ASN A 148 -1.64 -34.69 -13.36
C ASN A 148 -2.07 -33.53 -12.42
N CYS A 149 -2.14 -32.32 -12.96
CA CYS A 149 -2.34 -31.11 -12.18
C CYS A 149 -3.68 -31.16 -11.40
N GLU A 150 -3.66 -30.69 -10.16
CA GLU A 150 -4.88 -30.36 -9.42
C GLU A 150 -5.46 -29.07 -9.99
N ILE A 151 -6.67 -29.16 -10.52
CA ILE A 151 -7.40 -28.04 -11.11
C ILE A 151 -8.45 -27.59 -10.11
N VAL A 152 -8.31 -26.36 -9.66
CA VAL A 152 -9.31 -25.69 -8.83
C VAL A 152 -10.27 -24.96 -9.75
N GLN A 153 -11.58 -25.12 -9.53
CA GLN A 153 -12.62 -24.43 -10.28
C GLN A 153 -13.60 -23.75 -9.33
N VAL A 154 -13.97 -22.52 -9.67
CA VAL A 154 -14.95 -21.70 -8.94
C VAL A 154 -16.24 -21.65 -9.74
N LYS A 155 -17.35 -21.88 -9.04
CA LYS A 155 -18.70 -21.92 -9.60
C LYS A 155 -19.58 -20.90 -8.90
N MET A 156 -20.51 -20.30 -9.64
CA MET A 156 -21.58 -19.45 -9.10
C MET A 156 -22.86 -20.28 -8.97
N PRO A 157 -23.32 -20.65 -7.75
CA PRO A 157 -24.55 -21.42 -7.57
C PRO A 157 -25.78 -20.69 -8.10
N GLN A 158 -25.80 -19.36 -7.92
CA GLN A 158 -26.89 -18.47 -8.33
C GLN A 158 -27.08 -18.43 -9.85
N GLU A 159 -26.03 -18.73 -10.64
CA GLU A 159 -26.08 -18.87 -12.11
C GLU A 159 -26.11 -20.35 -12.54
N GLY A 160 -26.82 -21.21 -11.81
CA GLY A 160 -26.95 -22.62 -12.17
C GLY A 160 -25.63 -23.40 -12.11
N ASN A 161 -24.75 -23.08 -11.17
CA ASN A 161 -23.39 -23.64 -11.02
C ASN A 161 -22.46 -23.36 -12.21
N LYS A 162 -22.67 -22.27 -12.94
CA LYS A 162 -21.77 -21.80 -13.99
C LYS A 162 -20.34 -21.67 -13.45
N ILE A 163 -19.39 -22.21 -14.20
CA ILE A 163 -17.96 -22.09 -13.90
C ILE A 163 -17.53 -20.68 -14.30
N ILE A 164 -16.78 -20.00 -13.45
CA ILE A 164 -16.34 -18.63 -13.71
C ILE A 164 -14.82 -18.45 -13.72
N ALA A 165 -14.11 -19.38 -13.09
CA ALA A 165 -12.66 -19.37 -13.04
C ALA A 165 -12.14 -20.78 -12.83
N ARG A 166 -10.98 -21.06 -13.43
CA ARG A 166 -10.18 -22.26 -13.21
C ARG A 166 -8.71 -21.88 -13.13
N TRP A 167 -7.96 -22.58 -12.29
CA TRP A 167 -6.50 -22.45 -12.22
C TRP A 167 -5.85 -23.74 -11.70
N GLY A 168 -4.52 -23.77 -11.72
CA GLY A 168 -3.71 -24.94 -11.33
C GLY A 168 -3.15 -25.73 -12.52
N SER A 169 -3.56 -25.36 -13.74
CA SER A 169 -3.04 -25.97 -14.96
C SER A 169 -1.61 -25.50 -15.24
N ARG A 170 -0.71 -26.42 -15.62
CA ARG A 170 0.66 -26.06 -16.04
C ARG A 170 0.79 -25.76 -17.54
N CYS A 171 -0.10 -26.34 -18.34
CA CYS A 171 -0.06 -26.26 -19.81
C CYS A 171 -1.06 -25.27 -20.38
N GLY A 172 -1.83 -24.56 -19.55
CA GLY A 172 -2.85 -23.61 -19.97
C GLY A 172 -4.19 -24.23 -20.35
N LYS A 173 -4.32 -25.57 -20.39
CA LYS A 173 -5.54 -26.28 -20.83
C LYS A 173 -6.80 -25.81 -20.08
N TRP A 174 -6.67 -25.48 -18.80
CA TRP A 174 -7.81 -25.11 -17.95
C TRP A 174 -7.82 -23.63 -17.57
N ASP A 175 -7.02 -22.78 -18.21
CA ASP A 175 -6.93 -21.35 -17.84
C ASP A 175 -8.10 -20.53 -18.38
N GLN A 176 -8.82 -21.05 -19.38
CA GLN A 176 -10.04 -20.47 -19.91
C GLN A 176 -11.27 -21.24 -19.42
N VAL A 177 -12.35 -20.51 -19.26
CA VAL A 177 -13.65 -21.04 -18.87
C VAL A 177 -14.57 -20.85 -20.07
N ASP A 178 -15.03 -21.95 -20.65
CA ASP A 178 -16.02 -21.96 -21.74
C ASP A 178 -17.39 -21.48 -21.26
#